data_AF-A0A6L3SVB1-F1
#
_entry.id   AF-A0A6L3SVB1-F1
#
_cell.length_a   1.000
_cell.length_b   1.000
_cell.length_c   1.000
_cell.angle_alpha   90.00
_cell.angle_beta   90.00
_cell.angle_gamma   90.00
#
_symmetry.space_group_name_H-M   'P 1'
#
loop_
_entity.id
_entity.type
_entity.pdbx_description
1 polymer ?
#
loop_
_entity_poly.entity_id
_entity_poly.type
_entity_poly.pdbx_seq_one_letter_code
_entity_poly.pdbx_strand_id
1 'polypeptide(L)'
;REKLQERLAKLAGGVAVIRVGGSTEVEVKEKKDRVDDALNATRAAVEEGIVPGGGTALLRAKKAVAALTSDNADVHAGIKIVLRSLEAPIRQIAENSGVEGSIVVGKITDNEGSETFGFNAQTEEYVDLLQAGIVDPAKVVRAALQGAASVAGLLVTTEAMVADAPKRDGGAPAMPGGGMGGMGGMDF
;
A
#
# COMPACT_ATOMS: atom_id res chain seq x y z
N ARG A 1 -9.32 21.89 10.13
CA ARG A 1 -10.63 21.47 9.60
C ARG A 1 -11.35 20.53 10.59
N GLU A 2 -10.69 19.47 11.08
CA GLU A 2 -11.25 18.54 12.09
C GLU A 2 -11.78 19.22 13.36
N LYS A 3 -11.00 20.08 14.04
CA LYS A 3 -11.48 20.75 15.27
C LYS A 3 -12.75 21.58 15.09
N LEU A 4 -13.01 22.10 13.87
CA LEU A 4 -14.22 22.86 13.57
C LEU A 4 -15.41 21.94 13.28
N GLN A 5 -15.18 20.83 12.57
CA GLN A 5 -16.20 19.80 12.34
C GLN A 5 -16.60 19.11 13.64
N GLU A 6 -15.65 18.85 14.55
CA GLU A 6 -15.93 18.28 15.86
C GLU A 6 -16.84 19.20 16.71
N ARG A 7 -16.56 20.51 16.71
CA ARG A 7 -17.39 21.50 17.42
C ARG A 7 -18.79 21.61 16.82
N LEU A 8 -18.89 21.63 15.48
CA LEU A 8 -20.17 21.65 14.78
C LEU A 8 -20.99 20.37 15.07
N ALA A 9 -20.34 19.21 15.04
CA ALA A 9 -20.98 17.92 15.34
C ALA A 9 -21.48 17.87 16.78
N LYS A 10 -20.73 18.39 17.75
CA LYS A 10 -21.16 18.51 19.15
C LYS A 10 -22.41 19.38 19.30
N LEU A 11 -22.50 20.49 18.57
CA LEU A 11 -23.67 21.37 18.57
C LEU A 11 -24.89 20.75 17.89
N ALA A 12 -24.68 19.96 16.84
CA ALA A 12 -25.75 19.29 16.09
C ALA A 12 -26.17 17.94 16.70
N GLY A 13 -25.54 17.48 17.79
CA GLY A 13 -25.74 16.14 18.35
C GLY A 13 -25.23 14.99 17.47
N GLY A 14 -24.42 15.29 16.46
CA GLY A 14 -23.93 14.36 15.45
C GLY A 14 -22.61 13.65 15.79
N VAL A 15 -22.29 13.48 17.08
CA VAL A 15 -21.05 12.80 17.51
C VAL A 15 -21.35 11.35 17.88
N ALA A 16 -20.86 10.42 17.07
CA ALA A 16 -20.82 9.01 17.42
C ALA A 16 -19.49 8.68 18.11
N VAL A 17 -19.53 7.86 19.17
CA VAL A 17 -18.33 7.38 19.89
C VAL A 17 -18.30 5.86 19.83
N ILE A 18 -17.27 5.29 19.22
CA ILE A 18 -17.04 3.86 19.18
C ILE A 18 -16.08 3.49 20.32
N ARG A 19 -16.53 2.66 21.26
CA ARG A 19 -15.70 2.15 22.35
C ARG A 19 -15.18 0.77 21.99
N VAL A 20 -13.88 0.64 21.77
CA VAL A 20 -13.22 -0.62 21.42
C VAL A 20 -12.64 -1.27 22.67
N GLY A 21 -12.88 -2.57 22.84
CA GLY A 21 -12.41 -3.37 23.99
C GLY A 21 -11.82 -4.72 23.56
N GLY A 22 -11.12 -5.36 24.50
CA GLY A 22 -10.37 -6.60 24.28
C GLY A 22 -9.86 -7.16 25.60
N SER A 23 -9.38 -8.41 25.56
CA SER A 23 -8.89 -9.13 26.75
C SER A 23 -7.47 -8.74 27.15
N THR A 24 -6.70 -8.15 26.23
CA THR A 24 -5.35 -7.64 26.47
C THR A 24 -5.15 -6.27 25.82
N GLU A 25 -4.20 -5.48 26.31
CA GLU A 25 -3.89 -4.17 25.72
C GLU A 25 -3.47 -4.28 24.25
N VAL A 26 -2.74 -5.34 23.89
CA VAL A 26 -2.30 -5.60 22.52
C VAL A 26 -3.50 -5.82 21.60
N GLU A 27 -4.47 -6.63 22.04
CA GLU A 27 -5.70 -6.87 21.28
C GLU A 27 -6.57 -5.62 21.16
N VAL A 28 -6.69 -4.83 22.24
CA VAL A 28 -7.42 -3.55 22.21
C VAL A 28 -6.81 -2.62 21.17
N LYS A 29 -5.48 -2.53 21.12
CA LYS A 29 -4.76 -1.68 20.18
C LYS A 29 -4.99 -2.13 18.73
N GLU A 30 -4.83 -3.42 18.43
CA GLU A 30 -5.06 -3.97 17.10
C GLU A 30 -6.50 -3.77 16.63
N LYS A 31 -7.49 -4.04 17.49
CA LYS A 31 -8.91 -3.81 17.17
C LYS A 31 -9.21 -2.35 16.94
N LYS A 32 -8.59 -1.46 17.73
CA LYS A 32 -8.77 -0.02 17.57
C LYS A 32 -8.23 0.43 16.22
N ASP A 33 -7.01 0.01 15.86
CA ASP A 33 -6.40 0.34 14.59
C ASP A 33 -7.28 -0.15 13.42
N ARG A 34 -7.83 -1.37 13.50
CA ARG A 34 -8.82 -1.87 12.51
C ARG A 34 -10.08 -1.01 12.39
N VAL A 35 -10.62 -0.52 13.51
CA VAL A 35 -11.80 0.35 13.52
C VAL A 35 -11.49 1.72 12.90
N ASP A 36 -10.32 2.27 13.22
CA ASP A 36 -9.85 3.53 12.65
C ASP A 36 -9.65 3.40 11.12
N ASP A 37 -9.07 2.29 10.65
CA ASP A 37 -8.93 1.99 9.22
C ASP A 37 -10.29 1.85 8.53
N ALA A 38 -11.24 1.12 9.12
CA ALA A 38 -12.59 0.96 8.56
C ALA A 38 -13.34 2.30 8.47
N LEU A 39 -13.19 3.18 9.46
CA LEU A 39 -13.76 4.52 9.45
C LEU A 39 -13.18 5.35 8.30
N ASN A 40 -11.85 5.32 8.12
CA ASN A 40 -11.16 6.05 7.07
C ASN A 40 -11.53 5.52 5.67
N ALA A 41 -11.60 4.20 5.50
CA ALA A 41 -12.05 3.56 4.27
C ALA A 41 -13.49 3.96 3.91
N THR A 42 -14.39 3.95 4.88
CA THR A 42 -15.80 4.35 4.68
C THR A 42 -15.90 5.82 4.27
N ARG A 43 -15.14 6.72 4.92
CA ARG A 43 -15.09 8.14 4.53
C ARG A 43 -14.57 8.31 3.10
N ALA A 44 -13.49 7.60 2.75
CA ALA A 44 -12.94 7.63 1.40
C ALA A 44 -13.91 7.10 0.34
N ALA A 45 -14.67 6.06 0.67
CA ALA A 45 -15.70 5.48 -0.19
C ALA A 45 -16.87 6.44 -0.42
N VAL A 46 -17.28 7.20 0.60
CA VAL A 46 -18.32 8.23 0.45
C VAL A 46 -17.86 9.39 -0.43
N GLU A 47 -16.56 9.71 -0.42
CA GLU A 47 -16.01 10.85 -1.19
C GLU A 47 -15.84 10.55 -2.69
N GLU A 48 -15.26 9.40 -3.06
CA GLU A 48 -14.92 9.08 -4.46
C GLU A 48 -15.57 7.78 -4.97
N GLY A 49 -16.41 7.12 -4.17
CA GLY A 49 -17.06 5.87 -4.52
C GLY A 49 -16.18 4.63 -4.26
N ILE A 50 -16.65 3.49 -4.79
CA ILE A 50 -16.04 2.17 -4.61
C ILE A 50 -15.73 1.52 -5.96
N VAL A 51 -14.76 0.62 -5.96
CA VAL A 51 -14.32 -0.18 -7.11
C VAL A 51 -14.19 -1.65 -6.70
N PRO A 52 -14.20 -2.60 -7.65
CA PRO A 52 -13.91 -4.01 -7.34
C PRO A 52 -12.52 -4.14 -6.73
N GLY A 53 -12.47 -4.76 -5.55
CA GLY A 53 -11.26 -4.85 -4.75
C GLY A 53 -10.29 -5.92 -5.23
N GLY A 54 -9.42 -6.38 -4.32
CA GLY A 54 -8.51 -7.49 -4.58
C GLY A 54 -7.47 -7.20 -5.67
N GLY A 55 -7.14 -5.93 -5.91
CA GLY A 55 -6.27 -5.50 -7.00
C GLY A 55 -6.90 -5.57 -8.40
N THR A 56 -8.17 -5.99 -8.52
CA THR A 56 -8.87 -6.14 -9.80
C THR A 56 -9.02 -4.79 -10.51
N ALA A 57 -9.37 -3.72 -9.79
CA ALA A 57 -9.48 -2.38 -10.37
C ALA A 57 -8.17 -1.92 -11.05
N LEU A 58 -7.01 -2.19 -10.44
CA LEU A 58 -5.71 -1.85 -11.02
C LEU A 58 -5.39 -2.71 -12.25
N LEU A 59 -5.71 -4.01 -12.19
CA LEU A 59 -5.56 -4.90 -13.33
C LEU A 59 -6.42 -4.45 -14.51
N ARG A 60 -7.67 -4.03 -14.28
CA ARG A 60 -8.56 -3.50 -15.35
C ARG A 60 -8.03 -2.18 -15.92
N ALA A 61 -7.49 -1.30 -15.06
CA ALA A 61 -6.86 -0.05 -15.50
C ALA A 61 -5.65 -0.25 -16.44
N LYS A 62 -5.05 -1.46 -16.46
CA LYS A 62 -3.98 -1.81 -17.40
C LYS A 62 -4.39 -1.61 -18.86
N LYS A 63 -5.66 -1.83 -19.22
CA LYS A 63 -6.16 -1.59 -20.60
C LYS A 63 -5.97 -0.15 -21.04
N ALA A 64 -6.25 0.82 -20.16
CA ALA A 64 -6.09 2.24 -20.44
C ALA A 64 -4.61 2.62 -20.62
N VAL A 65 -3.72 2.06 -19.79
CA VAL A 65 -2.28 2.30 -19.89
C VAL A 65 -1.70 1.66 -21.15
N ALA A 66 -2.20 0.49 -21.55
CA ALA A 66 -1.73 -0.22 -22.75
C ALA A 66 -2.05 0.51 -24.06
N ALA A 67 -3.07 1.38 -24.05
CA ALA A 67 -3.40 2.24 -25.18
C ALA A 67 -2.44 3.43 -25.33
N LEU A 68 -1.59 3.71 -24.33
CA LEU A 68 -0.61 4.80 -24.40
C LEU A 68 0.59 4.40 -25.26
N THR A 69 0.95 5.26 -26.22
CA THR A 69 2.10 5.07 -27.10
C THR A 69 3.00 6.31 -27.07
N SER A 70 4.30 6.11 -27.29
CA SER A 70 5.28 7.18 -27.38
C SER A 70 6.40 6.75 -28.31
N ASP A 71 6.84 7.66 -29.18
CA ASP A 71 7.97 7.43 -30.09
C ASP A 71 9.32 7.49 -29.35
N ASN A 72 9.35 8.13 -28.17
CA ASN A 72 10.51 8.09 -27.28
C ASN A 72 10.60 6.74 -26.57
N ALA A 73 11.72 6.04 -26.75
CA ALA A 73 11.99 4.72 -26.19
C ALA A 73 11.99 4.69 -24.66
N ASP A 74 12.50 5.73 -23.99
CA ASP A 74 12.57 5.80 -22.53
C ASP A 74 11.18 6.00 -21.92
N VAL A 75 10.36 6.86 -22.56
CA VAL A 75 8.95 7.03 -22.17
C VAL A 75 8.18 5.73 -22.37
N HIS A 76 8.42 5.02 -23.48
CA HIS A 76 7.79 3.73 -23.74
C HIS A 76 8.23 2.66 -22.72
N ALA A 77 9.49 2.67 -22.28
CA ALA A 77 9.96 1.83 -21.18
C ALA A 77 9.24 2.17 -19.86
N GLY A 78 9.05 3.46 -19.55
CA GLY A 78 8.25 3.92 -18.41
C GLY A 78 6.81 3.40 -18.43
N ILE A 79 6.13 3.45 -19.59
CA ILE A 79 4.79 2.88 -19.76
C ILE A 79 4.80 1.37 -19.45
N LYS A 80 5.80 0.62 -19.92
CA LYS A 80 5.93 -0.82 -19.62
C LYS A 80 6.14 -1.11 -18.14
N ILE A 81 6.87 -0.25 -17.41
CA ILE A 81 7.06 -0.38 -15.96
C ILE A 81 5.71 -0.28 -15.25
N VAL A 82 4.90 0.72 -15.59
CA VAL A 82 3.57 0.90 -15.01
C VAL A 82 2.64 -0.26 -15.37
N LEU A 83 2.65 -0.73 -16.62
CA LEU A 83 1.86 -1.89 -17.05
C LEU A 83 2.14 -3.14 -16.22
N ARG A 84 3.40 -3.37 -15.88
CA ARG A 84 3.81 -4.51 -15.03
C ARG A 84 3.43 -4.29 -13.57
N SER A 85 3.59 -3.07 -13.04
CA SER A 85 3.34 -2.79 -11.63
C SER A 85 1.86 -2.89 -11.25
N LEU A 86 0.95 -2.59 -12.17
CA LEU A 86 -0.50 -2.69 -11.94
C LEU A 86 -0.98 -4.12 -11.63
N GLU A 87 -0.24 -5.14 -12.05
CA GLU A 87 -0.55 -6.55 -11.72
C GLU A 87 0.00 -6.99 -10.36
N ALA A 88 0.96 -6.27 -9.79
CA ALA A 88 1.65 -6.70 -8.59
C ALA A 88 0.71 -6.89 -7.38
N PRO A 89 -0.28 -6.01 -7.12
CA PRO A 89 -1.16 -6.17 -5.96
C PRO A 89 -2.00 -7.46 -6.02
N ILE A 90 -2.59 -7.77 -7.16
CA ILE A 90 -3.43 -8.97 -7.30
C ILE A 90 -2.60 -10.26 -7.26
N ARG A 91 -1.37 -10.23 -7.83
CA ARG A 91 -0.43 -11.36 -7.73
C ARG A 91 -0.04 -11.62 -6.27
N GLN A 92 0.31 -10.56 -5.54
CA GLN A 92 0.70 -10.68 -4.13
C GLN A 92 -0.46 -11.22 -3.27
N ILE A 93 -1.69 -10.77 -3.54
CA ILE A 93 -2.89 -11.28 -2.83
C ILE A 93 -3.08 -12.77 -3.10
N ALA A 94 -2.98 -13.21 -4.36
CA ALA A 94 -3.12 -14.62 -4.73
C ALA A 94 -2.00 -15.49 -4.14
N GLU A 95 -0.75 -15.02 -4.20
CA GLU A 95 0.40 -15.73 -3.64
C GLU A 95 0.27 -15.88 -2.11
N ASN A 96 -0.22 -14.84 -1.42
CA ASN A 96 -0.48 -14.89 0.01
C ASN A 96 -1.63 -15.86 0.37
N SER A 97 -2.54 -16.15 -0.58
CA SER A 97 -3.55 -17.20 -0.43
C SER A 97 -3.07 -18.58 -0.93
N GLY A 98 -1.80 -18.74 -1.31
CA GLY A 98 -1.25 -20.02 -1.77
C GLY A 98 -1.59 -20.39 -3.23
N VAL A 99 -2.11 -19.45 -4.01
CA VAL A 99 -2.53 -19.66 -5.41
C VAL A 99 -1.59 -18.92 -6.35
N GLU A 100 -1.31 -19.52 -7.51
CA GLU A 100 -0.40 -18.93 -8.51
C GLU A 100 -0.97 -17.64 -9.13
N GLY A 101 -0.37 -16.49 -8.81
CA GLY A 101 -0.86 -15.18 -9.23
C GLY A 101 -0.94 -14.99 -10.74
N SER A 102 -0.07 -15.63 -11.52
CA SER A 102 -0.11 -15.58 -12.99
C SER A 102 -1.40 -16.19 -13.56
N ILE A 103 -1.90 -17.27 -12.94
CA ILE A 103 -3.14 -17.94 -13.35
C ILE A 103 -4.34 -17.06 -13.03
N VAL A 104 -4.34 -16.45 -11.84
CA VAL A 104 -5.40 -15.53 -11.41
C VAL A 104 -5.51 -14.33 -12.34
N VAL A 105 -4.38 -13.67 -12.62
CA VAL A 105 -4.31 -12.54 -13.56
C VAL A 105 -4.81 -12.94 -14.94
N GLY A 106 -4.38 -14.09 -15.47
CA GLY A 106 -4.82 -14.60 -16.77
C GLY A 106 -6.34 -14.77 -16.84
N LYS A 107 -6.92 -15.53 -15.90
CA LYS A 107 -8.37 -15.79 -15.86
C LYS A 107 -9.23 -14.52 -15.77
N ILE A 108 -8.78 -13.53 -15.02
CA ILE A 108 -9.50 -12.25 -14.89
C ILE A 108 -9.35 -11.41 -16.17
N THR A 109 -8.17 -11.43 -16.78
CA THR A 109 -7.91 -10.70 -18.03
C THR A 109 -8.72 -11.27 -19.20
N ASP A 110 -8.80 -12.59 -19.30
CA ASP A 110 -9.56 -13.30 -20.34
C ASP A 110 -11.08 -13.06 -20.23
N ASN A 111 -11.57 -12.69 -19.04
CA ASN A 111 -12.96 -12.29 -18.83
C ASN A 111 -13.13 -10.79 -19.12
N GLU A 112 -13.32 -10.46 -20.40
CA GLU A 112 -13.52 -9.06 -20.83
C GLU A 112 -14.96 -8.56 -20.66
N GLY A 113 -15.93 -9.45 -20.43
CA GLY A 113 -17.35 -9.10 -20.36
C GLY A 113 -17.80 -8.52 -19.02
N SER A 114 -16.94 -8.51 -18.00
CA SER A 114 -17.26 -8.00 -16.67
C SER A 114 -16.08 -7.27 -16.04
N GLU A 115 -16.31 -6.01 -15.65
CA GLU A 115 -15.35 -5.21 -14.88
C GLU A 115 -15.26 -5.65 -13.41
N THR A 116 -16.29 -6.33 -12.90
CA THR A 116 -16.43 -6.74 -11.50
C THR A 116 -16.01 -8.18 -11.24
N PHE A 117 -15.81 -8.98 -12.29
CA PHE A 117 -15.30 -10.34 -12.19
C PHE A 117 -13.86 -10.33 -11.70
N GLY A 118 -13.61 -11.02 -10.58
CA GLY A 118 -12.31 -11.11 -9.95
C GLY A 118 -12.17 -12.38 -9.10
N PHE A 119 -11.07 -12.46 -8.35
CA PHE A 119 -10.73 -13.62 -7.53
C PHE A 119 -10.91 -13.30 -6.05
N ASN A 120 -11.74 -14.10 -5.37
CA ASN A 120 -11.88 -14.06 -3.93
C ASN A 120 -10.80 -14.93 -3.29
N ALA A 121 -9.75 -14.30 -2.76
CA ALA A 121 -8.64 -15.00 -2.11
C ALA A 121 -9.00 -15.70 -0.79
N GLN A 122 -10.17 -15.43 -0.20
CA GLN A 122 -10.62 -16.12 1.01
C GLN A 122 -11.28 -17.47 0.72
N THR A 123 -11.98 -17.58 -0.42
CA THR A 123 -12.68 -18.81 -0.84
C THR A 123 -12.02 -19.50 -2.02
N GLU A 124 -11.04 -18.87 -2.65
CA GLU A 124 -10.36 -19.29 -3.88
C GLU A 124 -11.29 -19.41 -5.10
N GLU A 125 -12.40 -18.67 -5.11
CA GLU A 125 -13.41 -18.69 -6.17
C GLU A 125 -13.37 -17.43 -7.02
N TYR A 126 -13.78 -17.56 -8.29
CA TYR A 126 -13.96 -16.43 -9.18
C TYR A 126 -15.42 -15.98 -9.16
N VAL A 127 -15.64 -14.74 -8.74
CA VAL A 127 -16.97 -14.21 -8.46
C VAL A 127 -17.09 -12.76 -8.93
N ASP A 128 -18.32 -12.24 -8.95
CA ASP A 128 -18.52 -10.80 -8.98
C ASP A 128 -18.12 -10.21 -7.62
N LEU A 129 -17.02 -9.45 -7.60
CA LEU A 129 -16.45 -8.93 -6.37
C LEU A 129 -17.35 -7.89 -5.69
N LEU A 130 -18.13 -7.11 -6.45
CA LEU A 130 -19.05 -6.15 -5.86
C LEU A 130 -20.21 -6.88 -5.16
N GLN A 131 -20.76 -7.92 -5.80
CA GLN A 131 -21.81 -8.75 -5.19
C GLN A 131 -21.30 -9.52 -3.97
N ALA A 132 -20.04 -9.97 -4.01
CA ALA A 132 -19.37 -10.62 -2.88
C ALA A 132 -18.96 -9.65 -1.75
N GLY A 133 -19.12 -8.34 -1.95
CA GLY A 133 -18.74 -7.32 -0.96
C GLY A 133 -17.23 -7.06 -0.85
N ILE A 134 -16.44 -7.55 -1.81
CA ILE A 134 -14.99 -7.34 -1.90
C ILE A 134 -14.76 -6.05 -2.68
N VAL A 135 -14.80 -4.94 -1.96
CA VAL A 135 -14.77 -3.60 -2.54
C VAL A 135 -13.66 -2.76 -1.90
N ASP A 136 -13.01 -1.94 -2.72
CA ASP A 136 -12.04 -0.97 -2.25
C ASP A 136 -12.54 0.46 -2.52
N PRO A 137 -12.28 1.44 -1.64
CA PRO A 137 -12.57 2.84 -1.93
C PRO A 137 -11.73 3.32 -3.13
N ALA A 138 -12.37 3.93 -4.13
CA ALA A 138 -11.69 4.40 -5.35
C ALA A 138 -10.54 5.37 -5.04
N LYS A 139 -10.77 6.26 -4.05
CA LYS A 139 -9.76 7.20 -3.54
C LYS A 139 -8.50 6.50 -3.05
N VAL A 140 -8.64 5.38 -2.34
CA VAL A 140 -7.51 4.65 -1.76
C VAL A 140 -6.67 4.02 -2.86
N VAL A 141 -7.31 3.35 -3.83
CA VAL A 141 -6.63 2.73 -4.97
C VAL A 141 -5.88 3.78 -5.79
N ARG A 142 -6.53 4.92 -6.10
CA ARG A 142 -5.92 6.04 -6.83
C ARG A 142 -4.74 6.64 -6.07
N ALA A 143 -4.93 6.96 -4.79
CA ALA A 143 -3.91 7.59 -3.96
C ALA A 143 -2.70 6.67 -3.76
N ALA A 144 -2.92 5.36 -3.60
CA ALA A 144 -1.84 4.38 -3.48
C ALA A 144 -0.98 4.35 -4.75
N LEU A 145 -1.60 4.29 -5.93
CA LEU A 145 -0.86 4.30 -7.21
C LEU A 145 -0.09 5.61 -7.39
N GLN A 146 -0.70 6.76 -7.11
CA GLN A 146 -0.06 8.07 -7.23
C GLN A 146 1.11 8.23 -6.25
N GLY A 147 0.95 7.79 -5.00
CA GLY A 147 2.00 7.82 -3.99
C GLY A 147 3.18 6.92 -4.38
N ALA A 148 2.90 5.69 -4.81
CA ALA A 148 3.91 4.76 -5.27
C ALA A 148 4.69 5.30 -6.48
N ALA A 149 3.99 5.83 -7.48
CA ALA A 149 4.61 6.44 -8.66
C ALA A 149 5.47 7.66 -8.30
N SER A 150 5.03 8.49 -7.35
CA SER A 150 5.77 9.66 -6.89
C SER A 150 7.11 9.27 -6.25
N VAL A 151 7.12 8.27 -5.37
CA VAL A 151 8.35 7.81 -4.72
C VAL A 151 9.25 7.09 -5.71
N ALA A 152 8.69 6.22 -6.55
CA ALA A 152 9.46 5.52 -7.58
C ALA A 152 10.12 6.48 -8.57
N GLY A 153 9.40 7.52 -9.01
CA GLY A 153 9.94 8.55 -9.89
C GLY A 153 11.13 9.28 -9.27
N LEU A 154 11.03 9.66 -7.99
CA LEU A 154 12.15 10.26 -7.25
C LEU A 154 13.36 9.32 -7.24
N LEU A 155 13.16 8.06 -6.84
CA LEU A 155 14.24 7.08 -6.71
C LEU A 155 14.92 6.76 -8.04
N VAL A 156 14.17 6.63 -9.13
CA VAL A 156 14.73 6.33 -10.47
C VAL A 156 15.61 7.47 -10.98
N THR A 157 15.34 8.71 -10.57
CA THR A 157 16.15 9.89 -10.93
C THR A 157 17.27 10.21 -9.93
N THR A 158 17.42 9.40 -8.88
CA THR A 158 18.42 9.66 -7.82
C THR A 158 19.77 9.09 -8.23
N GLU A 159 20.69 9.97 -8.63
CA GLU A 159 22.06 9.61 -9.03
C GLU A 159 23.03 9.48 -7.84
N ALA A 160 22.75 10.14 -6.72
CA ALA A 160 23.61 10.12 -5.54
C ALA A 160 22.81 10.26 -4.24
N MET A 161 23.30 9.63 -3.17
CA MET A 161 22.76 9.73 -1.82
C MET A 161 23.90 10.02 -0.86
N VAL A 162 23.72 11.03 0.00
CA VAL A 162 24.63 11.33 1.10
C VAL A 162 23.98 10.81 2.38
N ALA A 163 24.70 9.96 3.09
CA ALA A 163 24.25 9.37 4.35
C ALA A 163 25.29 9.62 5.44
N ASP A 164 24.82 9.72 6.69
CA ASP A 164 25.71 9.74 7.85
C ASP A 164 26.49 8.43 7.93
N ALA A 165 27.76 8.52 8.34
CA ALA A 165 28.56 7.33 8.61
C ALA A 165 27.88 6.49 9.72
N PRO A 166 27.92 5.15 9.62
CA PRO A 166 27.44 4.29 10.70
C PRO A 166 28.10 4.71 12.01
N LYS A 167 27.31 4.91 13.06
CA LYS A 167 27.85 5.16 14.38
C LYS A 167 28.75 3.97 14.73
N ARG A 168 30.01 4.23 15.07
CA ARG A 168 30.85 3.22 15.71
C ARG A 168 30.23 2.95 17.07
N ASP A 169 29.58 1.80 17.22
CA ASP A 169 29.12 1.35 18.53
C ASP A 169 30.32 1.33 19.50
N GLY A 170 30.06 1.86 20.69
CA GLY A 170 31.07 2.21 21.68
C GLY A 170 32.04 1.07 21.96
N GLY A 171 33.29 1.47 22.23
CA GLY A 171 34.33 0.58 22.71
C GLY A 171 33.76 -0.40 23.74
N ALA A 172 34.03 -1.69 23.51
CA ALA A 172 33.82 -2.72 24.51
C ALA A 172 34.32 -2.19 25.87
N PRO A 173 33.58 -2.41 26.98
CA PRO A 173 34.02 -1.97 28.29
C PRO A 173 35.46 -2.41 28.50
N ALA A 174 36.33 -1.45 28.80
CA ALA A 174 37.75 -1.69 29.03
C ALA A 174 37.90 -2.75 30.11
N MET A 175 38.25 -3.98 29.71
CA MET A 175 38.69 -5.01 30.63
C MET A 175 39.92 -4.46 31.35
N PRO A 176 39.94 -4.42 32.69
CA PRO A 176 41.11 -3.97 33.43
C PRO A 176 42.20 -5.04 33.31
N GLY A 177 43.17 -4.84 32.43
CA GLY A 177 44.31 -5.74 32.34
C GLY A 177 45.21 -5.52 31.13
N GLY A 178 46.28 -4.75 31.34
CA GLY A 178 47.58 -5.03 30.73
C GLY A 178 47.91 -4.35 29.41
N GLY A 179 48.79 -3.34 29.48
CA GLY A 179 49.95 -3.26 28.59
C GLY A 179 49.77 -2.61 27.22
N MET A 180 50.40 -1.43 27.10
CA MET A 180 51.11 -0.93 25.92
C MET A 180 50.30 -0.42 24.71
N GLY A 181 50.34 0.91 24.55
CA GLY A 181 50.74 1.58 23.30
C GLY A 181 49.79 1.50 22.10
N GLY A 182 49.19 2.63 21.74
CA GLY A 182 48.46 2.76 20.47
C GLY A 182 47.95 4.17 20.23
N MET A 183 48.86 5.09 19.92
CA MET A 183 48.56 6.41 19.36
C MET A 183 48.06 6.21 17.92
N GLY A 184 46.83 6.61 17.63
CA GLY A 184 46.30 6.58 16.26
C GLY A 184 44.83 6.96 16.18
N GLY A 185 44.56 8.23 15.88
CA GLY A 185 43.21 8.73 15.63
C GLY A 185 43.18 10.25 15.46
N MET A 186 43.92 10.77 14.48
CA MET A 186 43.62 12.09 13.92
C MET A 186 42.53 11.90 12.87
N ASP A 187 41.31 12.29 13.22
CA ASP A 187 40.17 12.36 12.32
C ASP A 187 40.37 13.55 11.35
N PHE A 188 40.42 13.24 10.05
CA PHE A 188 39.87 14.08 8.99
C PHE A 188 38.58 13.41 8.50
#